data_AF-A0A0D7AXT0-F1
#
_entry.id   AF-A0A0D7AXT0-F1
#
_cell.length_a   1.000
_cell.length_b   1.000
_cell.length_c   1.000
_cell.angle_alpha   90.00
_cell.angle_beta   90.00
_cell.angle_gamma   90.00
#
_symmetry.space_group_name_H-M   'P 1'
#
loop_
_entity.id
_entity.type
_entity.pdbx_description
1 polymer ?
#
loop_
_entity_poly.entity_id
_entity_poly.type
_entity_poly.pdbx_seq_one_letter_code
_entity_poly.pdbx_strand_id
1 'polypeptide(L)'
;GLGDLERGERYKNTDFVLFWVLSRMSYKQAAITYDIACQYKKNFARRVANHPALVEVDIELISWALPIWHGNVHALKCETVNSVKYRWGVGKTDGEGIERVWAILNRMAYMLKEEQPGARHDDLEDKINHHNFRKNLTLG
;
A
#
# COMPACT_ATOMS: atom_id res chain seq x y z
N GLY A 1 7.06 -5.25 -1.66
CA GLY A 1 8.29 -4.45 -1.50
C GLY A 1 7.95 -3.18 -0.74
N LEU A 2 8.97 -2.40 -0.40
CA LEU A 2 8.84 -1.08 0.25
C LEU A 2 9.36 0.02 -0.67
N GLY A 3 8.96 1.26 -0.39
CA GLY A 3 9.49 2.44 -1.06
C GLY A 3 9.66 3.58 -0.07
N ASP A 4 10.74 4.35 -0.25
CA ASP A 4 11.02 5.51 0.59
C ASP A 4 10.02 6.65 0.31
N LEU A 5 9.53 7.25 1.38
CA LEU A 5 8.58 8.35 1.32
C LEU A 5 9.30 9.68 1.58
N GLU A 6 9.72 10.34 0.50
CA GLU A 6 10.34 11.66 0.59
C GLU A 6 9.36 12.70 1.17
N ARG A 7 9.59 13.09 2.42
CA ARG A 7 8.75 14.07 3.15
C ARG A 7 7.31 13.59 3.35
N GLY A 8 7.15 12.31 3.71
CA GLY A 8 5.89 11.69 4.13
C GLY A 8 5.03 11.15 2.99
N GLU A 9 3.79 10.78 3.31
CA GLU A 9 2.81 10.15 2.40
C GLU A 9 2.17 11.14 1.41
N ARG A 10 3.00 11.87 0.68
CA ARG A 10 2.53 12.71 -0.43
C ARG A 10 2.09 11.81 -1.56
N TYR A 11 1.05 12.24 -2.30
CA TYR A 11 0.58 11.50 -3.47
C TYR A 11 1.69 11.21 -4.46
N LYS A 12 2.68 12.10 -4.66
CA LYS A 12 3.83 11.82 -5.52
C LYS A 12 4.61 10.54 -5.14
N ASN A 13 4.76 10.27 -3.85
CA ASN A 13 5.52 9.12 -3.35
C ASN A 13 4.65 7.86 -3.45
N THR A 14 3.40 7.95 -3.01
CA THR A 14 2.43 6.84 -3.10
C THR A 14 2.17 6.45 -4.55
N ASP A 15 2.00 7.44 -5.44
CA ASP A 15 1.86 7.24 -6.89
C ASP A 15 3.09 6.52 -7.43
N PHE A 16 4.30 7.00 -7.15
CA PHE A 16 5.52 6.35 -7.62
C PHE A 16 5.58 4.87 -7.23
N VAL A 17 5.40 4.56 -5.94
CA VAL A 17 5.47 3.18 -5.43
C VAL A 17 4.35 2.31 -6.03
N LEU A 18 3.11 2.78 -5.98
CA LEU A 18 1.97 2.02 -6.47
C LEU A 18 2.07 1.77 -7.96
N PHE A 19 2.39 2.80 -8.73
CA PHE A 19 2.52 2.68 -10.16
C PHE A 19 3.67 1.75 -10.57
N TRP A 20 4.81 1.80 -9.86
CA TRP A 20 5.94 0.92 -10.12
C TRP A 20 5.57 -0.55 -9.95
N VAL A 21 4.73 -0.87 -8.96
CA VAL A 21 4.18 -2.21 -8.72
C VAL A 21 3.18 -2.60 -9.83
N LEU A 22 2.23 -1.71 -10.13
CA LEU A 22 1.20 -1.98 -11.14
C LEU A 22 1.76 -2.14 -12.55
N SER A 23 2.91 -1.53 -12.86
CA SER A 23 3.56 -1.65 -14.18
C SER A 23 4.47 -2.87 -14.31
N ARG A 24 4.72 -3.62 -13.23
CA ARG A 24 5.68 -4.75 -13.22
C ARG A 24 5.06 -6.08 -12.83
N MET A 25 3.92 -6.04 -12.17
CA MET A 25 3.20 -7.24 -11.78
C MET A 25 2.14 -7.58 -12.83
N SER A 26 2.03 -8.87 -13.16
CA SER A 26 0.86 -9.39 -13.88
C SER A 26 -0.25 -9.69 -12.87
N TYR A 27 -1.44 -9.13 -13.10
CA TYR A 27 -2.62 -9.36 -12.26
C TYR A 27 -3.89 -9.38 -13.11
N LYS A 28 -4.88 -10.16 -12.66
CA LYS A 28 -6.24 -10.16 -13.24
C LYS A 28 -7.14 -9.10 -12.61
N GLN A 29 -6.85 -8.74 -11.37
CA GLN A 29 -7.53 -7.70 -10.61
C GLN A 29 -6.59 -7.25 -9.49
N ALA A 30 -6.56 -5.95 -9.20
CA ALA A 30 -5.83 -5.37 -8.10
C ALA A 30 -6.81 -4.76 -7.08
N ALA A 31 -6.70 -5.18 -5.81
CA ALA A 31 -7.46 -4.58 -4.72
C ALA A 31 -6.54 -3.69 -3.89
N ILE A 32 -6.77 -2.38 -3.98
CA ILE A 32 -5.96 -1.39 -3.27
C ILE A 32 -6.75 -0.89 -2.07
N THR A 33 -6.21 -1.17 -0.88
CA THR A 33 -6.67 -0.62 0.38
C THR A 33 -5.80 0.57 0.75
N TYR A 34 -6.43 1.67 1.16
CA TYR A 34 -5.73 2.87 1.62
C TYR A 34 -6.66 3.70 2.52
N ASP A 35 -6.15 4.25 3.61
CA ASP A 35 -6.90 5.06 4.59
C ASP A 35 -7.71 6.20 3.98
N ILE A 36 -7.18 6.74 2.88
CA ILE A 36 -7.80 7.82 2.12
C ILE A 36 -8.13 7.37 0.69
N ALA A 37 -8.37 6.08 0.45
CA ALA A 37 -8.74 5.54 -0.87
C ALA A 37 -9.90 6.31 -1.51
N CYS A 38 -10.89 6.70 -0.70
CA CYS A 38 -12.05 7.49 -1.15
C CYS A 38 -11.67 8.86 -1.74
N GLN A 39 -10.56 9.46 -1.30
CA GLN A 39 -10.02 10.72 -1.78
C GLN A 39 -9.00 10.48 -2.90
N TYR A 40 -8.06 9.58 -2.66
CA TYR A 40 -6.94 9.26 -3.52
C TYR A 40 -7.39 8.81 -4.93
N LYS A 41 -8.44 7.97 -5.00
CA LYS A 41 -8.94 7.42 -6.26
C LYS A 41 -9.54 8.47 -7.22
N LYS A 42 -10.05 9.59 -6.71
CA LYS A 42 -10.80 10.59 -7.50
C LYS A 42 -10.01 11.13 -8.69
N ASN A 43 -8.71 11.33 -8.52
CA ASN A 43 -7.82 11.87 -9.54
C ASN A 43 -6.83 10.84 -10.07
N PHE A 44 -7.01 9.56 -9.76
CA PHE A 44 -6.02 8.51 -10.06
C PHE A 44 -5.76 8.37 -11.56
N ALA A 45 -6.83 8.27 -12.37
CA ALA A 45 -6.72 8.18 -13.84
C ALA A 45 -5.92 9.36 -14.43
N ARG A 46 -6.16 10.59 -13.95
CA ARG A 46 -5.40 11.77 -14.36
C ARG A 46 -3.93 11.68 -13.98
N ARG A 47 -3.61 11.13 -12.80
CA ARG A 47 -2.22 10.96 -12.35
C ARG A 47 -1.48 9.88 -13.13
N VAL A 48 -2.15 8.78 -13.49
CA VAL A 48 -1.62 7.76 -14.40
C VAL A 48 -1.32 8.36 -15.77
N ALA A 49 -2.27 9.08 -16.37
CA ALA A 49 -2.11 9.70 -17.70
C ALA A 49 -0.95 10.71 -17.76
N ASN A 50 -0.67 11.40 -16.65
CA ASN A 50 0.41 12.39 -16.56
C ASN A 50 1.77 11.79 -16.22
N HIS A 51 1.89 10.46 -16.08
CA HIS A 51 3.13 9.82 -15.65
C HIS A 51 3.70 8.95 -16.79
N PRO A 52 4.61 9.49 -17.62
CA PRO A 52 4.98 8.93 -18.92
C PRO A 52 5.72 7.57 -18.87
N ALA A 53 6.21 7.15 -17.70
CA ALA A 53 6.89 5.86 -17.52
C ALA A 53 5.95 4.67 -17.26
N LEU A 54 4.62 4.84 -17.31
CA LEU A 54 3.64 3.87 -16.78
C LEU A 54 2.52 3.55 -17.77
N VAL A 55 2.90 3.37 -19.03
CA VAL A 55 2.02 3.27 -20.20
C VAL A 55 1.04 2.08 -20.16
N GLU A 56 1.14 1.17 -19.18
CA GLU A 56 0.43 -0.12 -19.17
C GLU A 56 -0.45 -0.38 -17.92
N VAL A 57 -0.78 0.64 -17.12
CA VAL A 57 -1.70 0.42 -15.99
C VAL A 57 -3.15 0.42 -16.48
N ASP A 58 -3.77 -0.77 -16.52
CA ASP A 58 -5.21 -0.90 -16.74
C ASP A 58 -5.98 -0.56 -15.46
N ILE A 59 -6.49 0.68 -15.41
CA ILE A 59 -7.20 1.22 -14.24
C ILE A 59 -8.53 0.52 -13.99
N GLU A 60 -9.12 -0.15 -14.99
CA GLU A 60 -10.40 -0.85 -14.85
C GLU A 60 -10.26 -2.13 -14.03
N LEU A 61 -9.04 -2.68 -13.95
CA LEU A 61 -8.73 -3.84 -13.12
C LEU A 61 -8.52 -3.47 -11.64
N ILE A 62 -8.60 -2.19 -11.28
CA ILE A 62 -8.29 -1.69 -9.94
C ILE A 62 -9.58 -1.42 -9.15
N SER A 63 -9.70 -2.09 -8.01
CA SER A 63 -10.72 -1.81 -7.00
C SER A 63 -10.12 -1.04 -5.81
N TRP A 64 -10.89 -0.09 -5.28
CA TRP A 64 -10.46 0.78 -4.17
C TRP A 64 -11.28 0.52 -2.93
N ALA A 65 -10.62 0.42 -1.78
CA ALA A 65 -11.27 0.18 -0.51
C ALA A 65 -10.62 0.96 0.66
N LEU A 66 -11.42 1.29 1.66
CA LEU A 66 -10.95 1.67 2.99
C LEU A 66 -10.72 0.39 3.81
N PRO A 67 -9.60 0.27 4.53
CA PRO A 67 -9.42 -0.71 5.59
C PRO A 67 -10.55 -0.63 6.63
N ILE A 68 -10.82 -1.72 7.35
CA ILE A 68 -11.95 -1.78 8.30
C ILE A 68 -11.81 -0.74 9.42
N TRP A 69 -10.62 -0.59 9.98
CA TRP A 69 -10.35 0.26 11.14
C TRP A 69 -10.08 1.70 10.75
N HIS A 70 -9.79 1.97 9.48
CA HIS A 70 -9.66 3.33 8.94
C HIS A 70 -10.94 3.79 8.23
N GLY A 71 -11.94 2.92 8.07
CA GLY A 71 -13.25 3.27 7.52
C GLY A 71 -14.13 4.06 8.49
N ASN A 72 -14.11 3.70 9.78
CA ASN A 72 -14.98 4.26 10.82
C ASN A 72 -14.72 5.75 11.13
N VAL A 73 -13.56 6.29 10.75
CA VAL A 73 -13.23 7.72 10.88
C VAL A 73 -13.76 8.55 9.71
N HIS A 74 -14.41 7.93 8.72
CA HIS A 74 -15.08 8.62 7.62
C HIS A 74 -16.57 8.78 7.92
N ALA A 75 -17.24 9.70 7.23
CA ALA A 75 -18.69 9.78 7.28
C ALA A 75 -19.32 8.45 6.85
N LEU A 76 -20.42 8.03 7.50
CA LEU A 76 -21.07 6.72 7.30
C LEU A 76 -21.30 6.37 5.83
N LYS A 77 -21.70 7.34 5.00
CA LYS A 77 -21.88 7.13 3.55
C LYS A 77 -20.56 6.79 2.85
N CYS A 78 -19.48 7.49 3.20
CA CYS A 78 -18.15 7.25 2.66
C CYS A 78 -17.60 5.89 3.11
N GLU A 79 -17.70 5.58 4.40
CA GLU A 79 -17.34 4.28 4.97
C GLU A 79 -18.08 3.16 4.23
N THR A 80 -19.41 3.21 4.19
CA THR A 80 -20.25 2.15 3.59
C THR A 80 -19.90 1.91 2.13
N VAL A 81 -19.76 2.98 1.34
CA VAL A 81 -19.48 2.89 -0.10
C VAL A 81 -18.07 2.37 -0.39
N ASN A 82 -17.12 2.62 0.50
CA ASN A 82 -15.71 2.28 0.29
C ASN A 82 -15.20 1.14 1.17
N SER A 83 -16.03 0.57 2.04
CA SER A 83 -15.58 -0.48 2.95
C SER A 83 -15.05 -1.69 2.19
N VAL A 84 -13.88 -2.17 2.58
CA VAL A 84 -13.31 -3.43 2.06
C VAL A 84 -14.24 -4.61 2.28
N LYS A 85 -15.09 -4.58 3.33
CA LYS A 85 -16.08 -5.63 3.63
C LYS A 85 -17.05 -5.89 2.48
N TYR A 86 -17.37 -4.86 1.71
CA TYR A 86 -18.36 -4.93 0.62
C TYR A 86 -17.71 -4.91 -0.76
N ARG A 87 -16.38 -5.04 -0.84
CA ARG A 87 -15.69 -5.09 -2.13
C ARG A 87 -15.65 -6.50 -2.69
N TRP A 88 -16.02 -6.59 -3.96
CA TRP A 88 -15.94 -7.84 -4.70
C TRP A 88 -14.48 -8.20 -5.00
N GLY A 89 -14.15 -9.49 -4.96
CA GLY A 89 -12.83 -10.01 -5.32
C GLY A 89 -11.75 -9.91 -4.24
N VAL A 90 -12.01 -9.25 -3.09
CA VAL A 90 -10.98 -9.01 -2.05
C VAL A 90 -10.89 -10.12 -0.98
N GLY A 91 -11.83 -11.08 -0.98
CA GLY A 91 -11.93 -12.12 0.04
C GLY A 91 -12.25 -11.58 1.44
N LYS A 92 -12.03 -12.39 2.47
CA LYS A 92 -12.25 -11.99 3.87
C LYS A 92 -10.99 -11.35 4.45
N THR A 93 -10.71 -10.12 4.04
CA THR A 93 -9.59 -9.30 4.53
C THR A 93 -10.09 -8.09 5.30
N ASP A 94 -9.30 -7.61 6.26
CA ASP A 94 -9.55 -6.34 6.94
C ASP A 94 -8.84 -5.14 6.29
N GLY A 95 -7.90 -5.39 5.36
CA GLY A 95 -7.10 -4.34 4.73
C GLY A 95 -6.02 -3.73 5.65
N GLU A 96 -5.81 -4.26 6.84
CA GLU A 96 -4.90 -3.70 7.87
C GLU A 96 -3.50 -4.33 7.85
N GLY A 97 -3.20 -5.12 6.83
CA GLY A 97 -1.93 -5.86 6.75
C GLY A 97 -0.72 -4.93 6.80
N ILE A 98 -0.80 -3.78 6.12
CA ILE A 98 0.30 -2.80 6.08
C ILE A 98 0.55 -2.16 7.44
N GLU A 99 -0.50 -1.88 8.23
CA GLU A 99 -0.34 -1.28 9.55
C GLU A 99 0.28 -2.24 10.57
N ARG A 100 0.03 -3.54 10.42
CA ARG A 100 0.73 -4.57 11.22
C ARG A 100 2.21 -4.62 10.89
N VAL A 101 2.54 -4.57 9.59
CA VAL A 101 3.94 -4.52 9.14
C VAL A 101 4.60 -3.24 9.63
N TRP A 102 3.93 -2.09 9.49
CA TRP A 102 4.41 -0.81 10.00
C TRP A 102 4.67 -0.88 11.50
N ALA A 103 3.75 -1.42 12.30
CA ALA A 103 3.93 -1.55 13.75
C ALA A 103 5.16 -2.41 14.12
N ILE A 104 5.45 -3.46 13.35
CA ILE A 104 6.66 -4.28 13.54
C ILE A 104 7.91 -3.49 13.16
N LEU A 105 7.91 -2.85 11.98
CA LEU A 105 9.06 -2.11 11.46
C LEU A 105 9.38 -0.86 12.28
N ASN A 106 8.36 -0.19 12.82
CA ASN A 106 8.50 1.04 13.59
C ASN A 106 9.36 0.84 14.86
N ARG A 107 9.39 -0.38 15.42
CA ARG A 107 10.26 -0.71 16.57
C ARG A 107 11.75 -0.57 16.24
N MET A 108 12.11 -0.71 14.97
CA MET A 108 13.49 -0.61 14.49
C MET A 108 13.87 0.81 14.07
N ALA A 109 12.91 1.72 13.96
CA ALA A 109 13.15 3.09 13.51
C ALA A 109 14.24 3.80 14.33
N TYR A 110 14.34 3.50 15.63
CA TYR A 110 15.38 4.06 16.49
C TYR A 110 16.79 3.55 16.19
N MET A 111 16.93 2.28 15.79
CA MET A 111 18.24 1.69 15.45
C MET A 111 18.71 2.20 14.08
N LEU A 112 17.79 2.17 13.11
CA LEU A 112 18.03 2.55 11.72
C LEU A 112 18.28 4.06 11.51
N LYS A 113 18.05 4.89 12.52
CA LYS A 113 18.13 6.35 12.40
C LYS A 113 19.57 6.86 12.23
N GLU A 114 20.52 6.20 12.87
CA GLU A 114 21.94 6.62 12.90
C GLU A 114 22.78 5.88 11.84
N GLU A 115 22.16 4.95 11.10
CA GLU A 115 22.83 4.18 10.06
C GLU A 115 23.05 4.99 8.79
N GLN A 116 24.12 4.67 8.06
CA GLN A 116 24.35 5.23 6.74
C GLN A 116 23.27 4.75 5.76
N PRO A 117 22.92 5.52 4.72
CA PRO A 117 21.79 5.20 3.85
C PRO A 117 21.81 3.78 3.26
N GLY A 118 23.00 3.29 2.86
CA GLY A 118 23.15 1.93 2.33
C GLY A 118 22.93 0.86 3.38
N ALA A 119 23.61 0.97 4.54
CA ALA A 119 23.42 0.05 5.66
C ALA A 119 21.96 0.01 6.13
N ARG A 120 21.29 1.17 6.16
CA ARG A 120 19.87 1.27 6.50
C ARG A 120 18.98 0.47 5.55
N HIS A 121 19.28 0.50 4.25
CA HIS A 121 18.52 -0.27 3.25
C HIS A 121 18.79 -1.77 3.37
N ASP A 122 20.04 -2.17 3.59
CA ASP A 122 20.41 -3.58 3.79
C ASP A 122 19.73 -4.17 5.04
N ASP A 123 19.74 -3.43 6.16
CA ASP A 123 19.11 -3.86 7.41
C ASP A 123 17.58 -3.91 7.30
N LEU A 124 16.96 -2.94 6.60
CA LEU A 124 15.53 -3.00 6.30
C LEU A 124 15.19 -4.25 5.49
N GLU A 125 15.94 -4.51 4.41
CA GLU A 125 15.72 -5.63 3.51
C GLU A 125 15.84 -6.97 4.25
N ASP A 126 16.86 -7.17 5.11
CA ASP A 126 17.00 -8.35 5.95
C ASP A 126 15.75 -8.58 6.82
N LYS A 127 15.27 -7.53 7.49
CA LYS A 127 14.16 -7.64 8.43
C LYS A 127 12.82 -7.89 7.74
N ILE A 128 12.61 -7.29 6.58
CA ILE A 128 11.43 -7.52 5.74
C ILE A 128 11.46 -8.94 5.17
N ASN A 129 12.62 -9.40 4.71
CA ASN A 129 12.79 -10.77 4.23
C ASN A 129 12.52 -11.78 5.34
N HIS A 130 12.98 -11.53 6.56
CA HIS A 130 12.62 -12.32 7.73
C HIS A 130 11.10 -12.31 7.98
N HIS A 131 10.44 -11.15 7.94
CA HIS A 131 8.99 -11.06 8.09
C HIS A 131 8.24 -11.88 7.02
N ASN A 132 8.62 -11.74 5.75
CA ASN A 132 8.03 -12.48 4.64
C ASN A 132 8.25 -13.99 4.79
N PHE A 133 9.46 -14.40 5.20
CA PHE A 133 9.78 -15.80 5.47
C PHE A 133 8.90 -16.38 6.57
N ARG A 134 8.77 -15.68 7.71
CA ARG A 134 7.89 -16.09 8.81
C ARG A 134 6.45 -16.22 8.37
N LYS A 135 5.93 -15.26 7.60
CA LYS A 135 4.58 -15.30 7.04
C LYS A 135 4.35 -16.52 6.15
N ASN A 136 5.31 -16.86 5.30
CA ASN A 136 5.22 -18.03 4.42
C ASN A 136 5.21 -19.35 5.20
N LEU A 137 5.89 -19.42 6.34
CA LEU A 137 5.90 -20.62 7.20
C LEU A 137 4.58 -20.83 7.96
N THR A 138 3.84 -19.76 8.26
CA THR A 138 2.65 -19.83 9.13
C THR A 138 1.31 -19.86 8.38
N LEU A 139 1.32 -20.11 7.06
CA LEU A 139 0.14 -20.09 6.17
C LEU A 139 -0.59 -18.73 6.09
N GLY A 140 0.11 -17.63 6.38
CA GLY A 140 -0.44 -16.27 6.37
C GLY A 140 -0.63 -15.69 7.76
#